data_AF-A0A9D2QB50-F1
#
_entry.id   AF-A0A9D2QB50-F1
#
_cell.length_a   1.000
_cell.length_b   1.000
_cell.length_c   1.000
_cell.angle_alpha   90.00
_cell.angle_beta   90.00
_cell.angle_gamma   90.00
#
_symmetry.space_group_name_H-M   'P 1'
#
loop_
_entity.id
_entity.type
_entity.pdbx_description
1 polymer ?
#
loop_
_entity_poly.entity_id
_entity_poly.type
_entity_poly.pdbx_seq_one_letter_code
_entity_poly.pdbx_strand_id
1 'polypeptide(L)' 'MSLSTHVLNTTTGLPAAADYFDGAATLYPYVDITFTISDERGGAHGHLHIPLLLSPYGYSTYQGS' A
#
# COMPACT_ATOMS: atom_id res chain seq x y z
N MET A 1 -18.91 -17.78 0.60
CA MET A 1 -18.28 -16.44 0.66
C MET A 1 -16.81 -16.66 0.37
N SER A 2 -16.36 -16.30 -0.83
CA SER A 2 -14.95 -16.45 -1.20
C SER A 2 -14.16 -15.29 -0.58
N LEU A 3 -12.98 -15.59 -0.05
CA LEU A 3 -12.03 -14.60 0.46
C LEU A 3 -10.74 -14.77 -0.33
N SER A 4 -10.27 -13.68 -0.93
CA SER A 4 -8.99 -13.67 -1.65
C SER A 4 -8.01 -12.73 -0.97
N THR A 5 -6.75 -13.14 -0.87
CA THR A 5 -5.65 -12.34 -0.32
C THR A 5 -4.89 -11.69 -1.46
N HIS A 6 -4.65 -10.38 -1.35
CA HIS A 6 -3.92 -9.57 -2.32
C HIS A 6 -2.78 -8.84 -1.64
N VAL A 7 -1.73 -8.54 -2.40
CA VAL A 7 -0.58 -7.74 -1.97
C VAL A 7 -0.42 -6.57 -2.93
N LEU A 8 -0.45 -5.36 -2.38
CA LEU A 8 -0.02 -4.16 -3.10
C LEU A 8 1.42 -3.87 -2.68
N ASN A 9 2.36 -4.15 -3.57
CA ASN A 9 3.77 -3.81 -3.39
C ASN A 9 4.01 -2.38 -3.84
N THR A 10 4.56 -1.56 -2.95
CA THR A 10 5.07 -0.24 -3.29
C THR A 10 6.58 -0.25 -3.12
N THR A 11 7.30 -0.18 -4.23
CA THR A 11 8.76 -0.06 -4.21
C THR A 11 9.12 1.30 -3.64
N THR A 12 9.55 1.32 -2.38
CA THR A 12 10.02 2.51 -1.69
C THR A 12 11.55 2.45 -1.50
N GLY A 13 12.29 1.94 -2.49
CA GLY A 13 13.73 1.73 -2.38
C GLY A 13 14.37 1.56 -3.75
N LEU A 14 15.15 2.59 -4.12
CA LEU A 14 16.06 2.81 -5.26
C LEU A 14 15.68 2.23 -6.65
N PRO A 15 15.47 3.09 -7.68
CA PRO A 15 15.56 4.56 -7.66
C PRO A 15 14.34 5.24 -6.99
N ALA A 16 13.20 4.56 -6.86
CA ALA A 16 11.91 5.21 -6.61
C ALA A 16 11.73 5.95 -5.26
N ALA A 17 12.35 5.51 -4.15
CA ALA A 17 12.21 6.28 -2.88
C ALA A 17 13.33 7.24 -2.56
N ALA A 18 14.53 7.02 -3.10
CA ALA A 18 15.49 8.11 -3.09
C ALA A 18 14.89 9.28 -3.88
N ASP A 19 14.18 9.01 -4.98
CA ASP A 19 13.47 10.06 -5.71
C ASP A 19 12.25 10.60 -4.94
N TYR A 20 11.46 9.76 -4.25
CA TYR A 20 10.29 10.21 -3.48
C TYR A 20 10.67 11.14 -2.31
N PHE A 21 11.82 10.89 -1.68
CA PHE A 21 12.32 11.70 -0.56
C PHE A 21 13.52 12.58 -0.92
N ASP A 22 13.76 12.85 -2.21
CA ASP A 22 14.83 13.74 -2.69
C ASP A 22 16.24 13.40 -2.10
N GLY A 23 16.56 12.12 -2.10
CA GLY A 23 17.82 11.56 -1.61
C GLY A 23 17.89 11.36 -0.10
N ALA A 24 16.85 11.71 0.66
CA ALA A 24 16.83 11.46 2.10
C ALA A 24 16.73 9.96 2.41
N ALA A 25 17.44 9.53 3.46
CA ALA A 25 17.39 8.16 3.93
C ALA A 25 15.98 7.81 4.41
N THR A 26 15.51 6.61 4.05
CA THR A 26 14.24 6.04 4.49
C THR A 26 14.49 4.76 5.27
N LEU A 27 13.67 4.50 6.29
CA LEU A 27 13.66 3.24 7.02
C LEU A 27 13.05 2.09 6.21
N TYR A 28 12.21 2.42 5.22
CA TYR A 28 11.43 1.43 4.46
C TYR A 28 11.95 1.38 3.02
N PRO A 29 12.65 0.31 2.61
CA PRO A 29 13.06 0.11 1.21
C PRO A 29 11.91 -0.37 0.32
N TYR A 30 10.81 -0.85 0.90
CA TYR A 30 9.52 -1.08 0.24
C TYR A 30 8.45 -1.20 1.32
N VAL A 31 7.19 -1.02 0.93
CA VAL A 31 6.03 -1.28 1.78
C VAL A 31 5.08 -2.22 1.04
N ASP A 32 4.82 -3.37 1.64
CA ASP A 32 3.79 -4.32 1.20
C ASP A 32 2.51 -4.11 2.02
N ILE A 33 1.41 -3.82 1.34
CA ILE A 33 0.09 -3.74 1.96
C ILE A 33 -0.68 -5.00 1.60
N THR A 34 -0.86 -5.87 2.58
CA THR A 34 -1.61 -7.13 2.43
C THR A 34 -3.03 -6.95 2.95
N PHE A 35 -4.03 -7.29 2.14
CA PHE A 35 -5.43 -7.14 2.49
C PHE A 35 -6.29 -8.25 1.87
N THR A 36 -7.49 -8.44 2.42
CA THR A 36 -8.44 -9.44 1.96
C THR A 36 -9.63 -8.80 1.27
N ILE A 37 -10.08 -9.41 0.18
CA ILE A 37 -11.28 -9.02 -0.55
C ILE A 37 -12.33 -10.13 -0.42
N SER A 38 -13.53 -9.77 0.03
CA SER A 38 -14.71 -10.65 0.01
C SER A 38 -15.65 -10.27 -1.13
N ASP A 39 -16.45 -11.22 -1.61
CA ASP A 39 -17.40 -11.04 -2.72
C ASP A 39 -18.38 -9.87 -2.50
N GLU A 40 -18.72 -9.57 -1.25
CA GLU A 40 -19.64 -8.50 -0.82
C GLU A 40 -18.99 -7.12 -0.71
N ARG A 41 -17.68 -7.04 -0.47
CA ARG A 41 -16.92 -5.78 -0.45
C ARG A 41 -16.22 -5.47 -1.77
N GLY A 42 -15.97 -6.48 -2.60
CA GLY A 42 -15.15 -6.37 -3.81
C GLY A 42 -15.53 -7.36 -4.91
N GLY A 43 -16.82 -7.67 -5.07
CA GLY A 43 -17.35 -8.17 -6.33
C GLY A 43 -17.01 -7.21 -7.49
N ALA A 44 -17.38 -7.54 -8.73
CA ALA A 44 -16.90 -6.91 -9.98
C ALA A 44 -16.95 -5.36 -10.09
N HIS A 45 -17.57 -4.64 -9.13
CA HIS A 45 -17.76 -3.20 -9.12
C HIS A 45 -17.46 -2.51 -7.77
N GLY A 46 -16.91 -3.22 -6.77
CA GLY A 46 -16.57 -2.61 -5.48
C GLY A 46 -15.27 -1.80 -5.55
N HIS A 47 -15.32 -0.51 -5.19
CA HIS A 47 -14.12 0.32 -5.10
C HIS A 47 -13.42 0.12 -3.75
N LEU A 48 -12.16 -0.30 -3.78
CA LEU A 48 -11.29 -0.38 -2.61
C LEU A 48 -10.27 0.75 -2.67
N HIS A 49 -10.38 1.68 -1.74
CA HIS A 49 -9.40 2.76 -1.56
C HIS A 49 -8.48 2.42 -0.39
N ILE A 50 -7.20 2.18 -0.67
CA ILE A 50 -6.19 1.84 0.35
C ILE A 50 -5.03 2.85 0.28
N PRO A 51 -5.14 4.00 0.97
CA PRO A 51 -4.08 5.01 0.96
C PRO A 51 -2.81 4.53 1.66
N LEU A 52 -1.67 5.01 1.18
CA LEU A 52 -0.38 4.94 1.85
C LEU A 52 0.06 6.36 2.20
N LEU A 53 0.11 6.68 3.50
CA LEU A 53 0.72 7.91 4.00
C LEU A 53 2.15 7.59 4.40
N LEU A 54 3.12 8.20 3.73
CA LEU A 54 4.52 7.82 3.83
C LEU A 54 5.38 9.01 4.27
N SER A 55 6.20 8.78 5.29
CA SER A 55 7.30 9.65 5.73
C SER A 55 8.58 8.81 5.80
N PRO A 56 9.78 9.41 5.88
CA PRO A 56 11.02 8.64 5.83
C PRO A 56 11.16 7.60 6.94
N TYR A 57 10.50 7.80 8.10
CA TYR A 57 10.65 6.96 9.28
C TYR A 57 9.33 6.40 9.84
N GLY A 58 8.20 6.72 9.21
CA GLY A 58 6.92 6.12 9.55
C GLY A 58 5.98 6.07 8.35
N TYR A 59 5.10 5.09 8.32
CA TYR A 59 3.99 5.07 7.39
C TYR A 59 2.71 4.65 8.08
N SER A 60 1.58 4.98 7.47
CA SER A 60 0.28 4.44 7.84
C SER A 60 -0.52 4.11 6.60
N THR A 61 -1.43 3.16 6.74
CA THR A 61 -2.38 2.77 5.71
C THR A 61 -3.72 2.45 6.37
N TYR A 62 -4.80 2.57 5.62
CA TYR A 62 -6.15 2.28 6.09
C TYR A 62 -7.06 1.96 4.90
N GLN A 63 -8.24 1.41 5.18
CA GLN A 63 -9.29 1.28 4.18
C GLN A 63 -10.16 2.54 4.19
N GLY A 64 -10.18 3.27 3.07
CA GLY A 64 -11.10 4.38 2.83
C GLY A 64 -12.48 3.92 2.31
N SER A 65 -13.44 4.84 2.36
CA SER A 65 -14.78 4.70 1.77
C SER A 65 -14.81 5.07 0.29
#